data_AF-A0A7S4MWF0-F1
#
_entry.id   AF-A0A7S4MWF0-F1
#
_cell.length_a   1.000
_cell.length_b   1.000
_cell.length_c   1.000
_cell.angle_alpha   90.00
_cell.angle_beta   90.00
_cell.angle_gamma   90.00
#
_symmetry.space_group_name_H-M   'P 1'
#
loop_
_entity.id
_entity.type
_entity.pdbx_description
1 polymer ?
#
loop_
_entity_poly.entity_id
_entity_poly.type
_entity_poly.pdbx_seq_one_letter_code
_entity_poly.pdbx_strand_id
1 'polypeptide(L)'
;ALKASIAATNDDDVDDDDDARRSSPAPPRLRVYGFDFSPVAIGLLRKDPRFIESFADGRANAGVWDASSPARDPSSFGAGGIADVSALLFCLSAVSPGDAMVRAARNAAATLRPGGTLVFRDYGRYDEAQLKLGTSRNKRLGENFYVKHDGTRCYYFDLDDLRRLFGRGEGGAGLDV
;
A
#
# COMPACT_ATOMS: atom_id res chain seq x y z
N ALA A 1 4.63 -12.54 -6.90
CA ALA A 1 3.46 -11.66 -7.11
C ALA A 1 3.85 -10.24 -6.72
N LEU A 2 3.66 -9.29 -7.64
CA LEU A 2 3.85 -7.86 -7.44
C LEU A 2 2.88 -7.41 -6.33
N LYS A 3 3.40 -6.78 -5.28
CA LYS A 3 2.67 -6.24 -4.13
C LYS A 3 3.08 -4.79 -3.99
N ALA A 4 2.43 -3.96 -4.81
CA ALA A 4 2.71 -2.54 -4.88
C ALA A 4 1.92 -1.82 -3.78
N SER A 5 2.63 -1.08 -2.92
CA SER A 5 2.03 0.04 -2.20
C SER A 5 2.29 1.31 -3.01
N ILE A 6 1.24 2.07 -3.32
CA ILE A 6 1.33 3.31 -4.07
C ILE A 6 0.98 4.47 -3.13
N ALA A 7 1.90 5.40 -2.94
CA ALA A 7 1.61 6.69 -2.32
C ALA A 7 1.50 7.76 -3.40
N ALA A 8 0.43 8.56 -3.35
CA ALA A 8 0.11 9.63 -4.29
C ALA A 8 0.08 10.99 -3.59
N THR A 9 0.66 12.02 -4.20
CA THR A 9 0.60 13.42 -3.69
C THR A 9 0.17 14.38 -4.80
N ASN A 10 -0.60 15.43 -4.44
CA ASN A 10 -0.87 16.59 -5.30
C ASN A 10 0.03 17.78 -4.91
N ASP A 11 0.50 18.56 -5.89
CA ASP A 11 1.15 19.85 -5.67
C ASP A 11 0.07 20.93 -5.54
N ASP A 12 -0.15 21.48 -4.34
CA ASP A 12 -0.97 22.70 -4.14
C ASP A 12 -0.09 23.94 -3.79
N ASP A 13 1.23 23.82 -3.74
CA ASP A 13 2.16 24.90 -3.31
C ASP A 13 2.87 25.61 -4.48
N VAL A 14 2.11 26.08 -5.48
CA VAL A 14 2.63 27.07 -6.44
C VAL A 14 1.93 28.40 -6.16
N ASP A 15 2.69 29.34 -5.59
CA ASP A 15 2.29 30.75 -5.50
C ASP A 15 2.04 31.29 -6.92
N ASP A 16 0.77 31.28 -7.34
CA ASP A 16 0.32 31.88 -8.61
C ASP A 16 0.17 33.40 -8.40
N ASP A 17 1.28 34.11 -8.62
CA ASP A 17 1.31 35.57 -8.75
C ASP A 17 1.61 35.92 -10.23
N ASP A 18 0.69 35.57 -11.15
CA ASP A 18 0.55 36.29 -12.43
C ASP A 18 -0.82 36.05 -13.10
N ASP A 19 -1.50 37.14 -13.42
CA ASP A 19 -2.84 37.19 -14.01
C ASP A 19 -2.78 36.99 -15.54
N ALA A 20 -3.90 36.52 -16.11
CA ALA A 20 -4.21 36.44 -17.54
C ALA A 20 -3.62 35.28 -18.38
N ARG A 21 -4.24 34.09 -18.25
CA ARG A 21 -4.80 33.27 -19.36
C ARG A 21 -5.37 31.97 -18.78
N ARG A 22 -6.69 31.90 -18.58
CA ARG A 22 -7.37 30.64 -18.21
C ARG A 22 -7.42 29.68 -19.41
N SER A 23 -6.31 29.01 -19.70
CA SER A 23 -6.39 27.61 -20.16
C SER A 23 -6.93 26.78 -18.99
N SER A 24 -7.72 25.73 -19.26
CA SER A 24 -8.13 24.77 -18.22
C SER A 24 -6.94 24.45 -17.31
N PRO A 25 -7.12 24.42 -15.97
CA PRO A 25 -6.01 24.11 -15.07
C PRO A 25 -5.38 22.81 -15.56
N ALA A 26 -4.06 22.81 -15.70
CA ALA A 26 -3.34 21.59 -16.03
C ALA A 26 -3.81 20.49 -15.05
N PRO A 27 -4.06 19.26 -15.51
CA PRO A 27 -4.50 18.21 -14.61
C PRO A 27 -3.50 18.13 -13.44
N PRO A 28 -3.99 17.96 -12.20
CA PRO A 28 -3.13 17.96 -11.01
C PRO A 28 -1.96 17.00 -11.23
N ARG A 29 -0.74 17.48 -10.97
CA ARG A 29 0.49 16.71 -11.20
C ARG A 29 0.63 15.65 -10.12
N LEU A 30 -0.03 14.52 -10.32
CA LEU A 30 0.07 13.36 -9.45
C LEU A 30 1.53 12.88 -9.39
N ARG A 31 2.10 12.83 -8.17
CA ARG A 31 3.38 12.16 -7.91
C ARG A 31 3.13 10.78 -7.32
N VAL A 32 3.79 9.76 -7.85
CA VAL A 32 3.55 8.35 -7.51
C VAL A 32 4.82 7.73 -6.92
N TYR A 33 4.70 7.17 -5.72
CA TYR A 33 5.77 6.41 -5.05
C TYR A 33 5.37 4.94 -4.97
N GLY A 34 6.08 4.09 -5.72
CA GLY A 34 5.83 2.65 -5.79
C GLY A 34 6.77 1.85 -4.89
N PHE A 35 6.22 1.00 -4.03
CA PHE A 35 7.00 0.16 -3.13
C PHE A 35 6.61 -1.32 -3.23
N ASP A 36 7.59 -2.21 -3.22
CA ASP A 36 7.40 -3.67 -3.19
C ASP A 36 8.54 -4.29 -2.39
N PHE A 37 8.28 -5.38 -1.66
CA PHE A 37 9.32 -6.12 -0.93
C PHE A 37 10.31 -6.80 -1.88
N SER A 38 9.90 -7.06 -3.13
CA SER A 38 10.67 -7.76 -4.13
C SER A 38 11.58 -6.81 -4.93
N PRO A 39 12.91 -6.95 -4.86
CA PRO A 39 13.81 -6.21 -5.74
C PRO A 39 13.59 -6.52 -7.22
N VAL A 40 13.08 -7.72 -7.54
CA VAL A 40 12.73 -8.11 -8.91
C VAL A 40 11.55 -7.28 -9.41
N ALA A 41 10.50 -7.12 -8.61
CA ALA A 41 9.33 -6.29 -8.94
C ALA A 41 9.72 -4.85 -9.23
N ILE A 42 10.52 -4.24 -8.35
CA ILE A 42 11.03 -2.87 -8.53
C ILE A 42 11.93 -2.77 -9.76
N GLY A 43 12.77 -3.77 -10.02
CA GLY A 43 13.60 -3.84 -11.22
C GLY A 43 12.79 -3.91 -12.52
N LEU A 44 11.64 -4.59 -12.51
CA LEU A 44 10.72 -4.63 -13.66
C LEU A 44 10.01 -3.28 -13.84
N LEU A 45 9.49 -2.68 -12.76
CA LEU A 45 8.85 -1.36 -12.79
C LEU A 45 9.78 -0.29 -13.36
N ARG A 46 11.04 -0.26 -12.93
CA ARG A 46 12.04 0.71 -13.38
C ARG A 46 12.44 0.57 -14.86
N LYS A 47 12.11 -0.55 -15.49
CA LYS A 47 12.32 -0.78 -16.93
C LYS A 47 11.10 -0.42 -17.79
N ASP A 48 9.95 -0.13 -17.17
CA ASP A 48 8.74 0.26 -17.88
C ASP A 48 8.92 1.67 -18.47
N PRO A 49 8.71 1.87 -19.79
CA PRO A 49 8.86 3.19 -20.41
C PRO A 49 8.02 4.29 -19.75
N ARG A 50 6.80 3.96 -19.28
CA ARG A 50 5.91 4.92 -18.62
C ARG A 50 6.45 5.37 -17.27
N PHE A 51 7.12 4.45 -16.55
CA PHE A 51 7.81 4.77 -15.31
C PHE A 51 9.04 5.63 -15.59
N ILE A 52 9.85 5.28 -16.59
CA ILE A 52 11.06 6.03 -16.96
C ILE A 52 10.71 7.48 -17.31
N GLU A 53 9.70 7.69 -18.15
CA GLU A 53 9.19 9.02 -18.52
C GLU A 53 8.70 9.79 -17.28
N SER A 54 7.85 9.17 -16.47
CA SER A 54 7.33 9.83 -15.26
C SER A 54 8.40 10.09 -14.21
N PHE A 55 9.44 9.27 -14.11
CA PHE A 55 10.58 9.47 -13.22
C PHE A 55 11.44 10.64 -13.68
N ALA A 56 11.71 10.75 -14.99
CA ALA A 56 12.45 11.88 -15.57
C ALA A 56 11.74 13.23 -15.32
N ASP A 57 10.41 13.22 -15.31
CA ASP A 57 9.56 14.39 -15.01
C ASP A 57 9.37 14.66 -13.51
N GLY A 58 10.00 13.88 -12.62
CA GLY A 58 9.84 13.99 -11.16
C GLY A 58 8.47 13.54 -10.63
N ARG A 59 7.64 12.88 -11.45
CA ARG A 59 6.28 12.41 -11.11
C ARG A 59 6.24 10.97 -10.62
N ALA A 60 7.34 10.22 -10.70
CA ALA A 60 7.40 8.85 -10.21
C ALA A 60 8.68 8.57 -9.43
N ASN A 61 8.56 7.76 -8.39
CA ASN A 61 9.69 7.16 -7.67
C ASN A 61 9.33 5.72 -7.30
N ALA A 62 10.33 4.87 -7.08
CA ALA A 62 10.09 3.51 -6.62
C ALA A 62 11.24 2.95 -5.80
N GLY A 63 10.94 2.13 -4.80
CA GLY A 63 11.95 1.54 -3.92
C GLY A 63 11.54 0.19 -3.34
N VAL A 64 12.54 -0.61 -2.96
CA VAL A 64 12.29 -1.87 -2.26
C VAL A 64 11.90 -1.56 -0.83
N TRP A 65 10.77 -2.10 -0.38
CA TRP A 65 10.29 -1.91 0.98
C TRP A 65 9.41 -3.06 1.44
N ASP A 66 9.72 -3.58 2.63
CA ASP A 66 8.84 -4.47 3.37
C ASP A 66 8.03 -3.65 4.37
N ALA A 67 6.72 -3.53 4.12
CA ALA A 67 5.80 -2.80 4.99
C ALA A 67 5.78 -3.39 6.42
N SER A 68 6.07 -4.68 6.61
CA SER A 68 6.11 -5.31 7.93
C SER A 68 7.42 -5.12 8.70
N SER A 69 8.42 -4.50 8.06
CA SER A 69 9.74 -4.28 8.65
C SER A 69 9.71 -3.25 9.78
N PRO A 70 10.42 -3.49 10.89
CA PRO A 70 10.62 -2.49 11.94
C PRO A 70 11.65 -1.42 11.57
N ALA A 71 12.46 -1.65 10.53
CA ALA A 71 13.69 -0.89 10.27
C ALA A 71 13.48 0.39 9.46
N ARG A 72 12.31 0.61 8.85
CA ARG A 72 12.07 1.80 8.04
C ARG A 72 11.14 2.74 8.78
N ASP A 73 11.75 3.79 9.29
CA ASP A 73 11.12 4.87 10.03
C ASP A 73 10.13 5.64 9.12
N PRO A 74 8.84 5.74 9.50
CA PRO A 74 7.88 6.64 8.89
C PRO A 74 8.38 8.09 8.73
N SER A 75 9.37 8.51 9.52
CA SER A 75 10.04 9.82 9.41
C SER A 75 10.72 10.08 8.07
N SER A 76 11.01 9.04 7.27
CA SER A 76 11.49 9.21 5.89
C SER A 76 10.44 9.81 4.95
N PHE A 77 9.16 9.83 5.38
CA PHE A 77 8.06 10.56 4.75
C PHE A 77 7.73 11.87 5.49
N GLY A 78 8.60 12.36 6.38
CA GLY A 78 8.32 13.52 7.23
C GLY A 78 7.37 13.19 8.39
N ALA A 79 7.32 14.09 9.39
CA ALA A 79 6.41 13.96 10.51
C ALA A 79 4.96 14.04 9.99
N GLY A 80 4.26 12.90 9.99
CA GLY A 80 2.90 12.81 9.52
C GLY A 80 2.74 12.39 8.07
N GLY A 81 3.75 11.84 7.38
CA GLY A 81 3.60 11.28 6.04
C GLY A 81 3.50 12.32 4.92
N ILE A 82 3.59 11.86 3.67
CA ILE A 82 3.52 12.73 2.46
C ILE A 82 2.28 12.49 1.61
N ALA A 83 1.58 11.37 1.79
CA ALA A 83 0.61 10.88 0.83
C ALA A 83 -0.80 11.42 1.08
N ASP A 84 -1.42 11.95 0.03
CA ASP A 84 -2.87 12.17 -0.04
C ASP A 84 -3.63 10.85 -0.04
N VAL A 85 -3.12 9.90 -0.81
CA VAL A 85 -3.69 8.57 -0.95
C VAL A 85 -2.58 7.55 -0.86
N SER A 86 -2.78 6.54 -0.02
CA SER A 86 -1.93 5.36 0.02
C SER A 86 -2.77 4.15 -0.36
N ALA A 87 -2.28 3.33 -1.29
CA ALA A 87 -2.96 2.13 -1.74
C ALA A 87 -2.19 0.90 -1.26
N LEU A 88 -2.89 -0.04 -0.61
CA LEU A 88 -2.37 -1.33 -0.20
C LEU A 88 -3.10 -2.43 -0.97
N LEU A 89 -2.48 -2.92 -2.06
CA LEU A 89 -3.14 -3.79 -3.05
C LEU A 89 -2.53 -5.19 -3.04
N PHE A 90 -3.30 -6.19 -2.58
CA PHE A 90 -2.90 -7.60 -2.45
C PHE A 90 -1.57 -7.81 -1.69
N CYS A 91 -1.26 -6.88 -0.78
CA CYS A 91 0.00 -6.84 -0.04
C CYS A 91 -0.12 -7.54 1.32
N LEU A 92 -1.14 -7.17 2.09
CA LEU A 92 -1.23 -7.49 3.52
C LEU A 92 -1.54 -8.98 3.74
N SER A 93 -2.29 -9.60 2.84
CA SER A 93 -2.61 -11.04 2.91
C SER A 93 -1.38 -11.93 2.92
N ALA A 94 -0.24 -11.48 2.43
CA ALA A 94 0.98 -12.27 2.42
C ALA A 94 1.87 -12.12 3.65
N VAL A 95 1.55 -11.14 4.50
CA VAL A 95 2.17 -10.96 5.80
C VAL A 95 1.55 -11.95 6.77
N SER A 96 2.37 -12.56 7.62
CA SER A 96 1.84 -13.44 8.67
C SER A 96 0.92 -12.65 9.62
N PRO A 97 -0.24 -13.19 10.00
CA PRO A 97 -1.10 -12.55 10.99
C PRO A 97 -0.37 -12.40 12.33
N GLY A 98 -0.70 -11.34 13.08
CA GLY A 98 -0.04 -10.96 14.33
C GLY A 98 0.77 -9.67 14.19
N ASP A 99 1.87 -9.54 14.94
CA ASP A 99 2.64 -8.29 15.06
C ASP A 99 3.16 -7.74 13.73
N ALA A 100 3.55 -8.63 12.80
CA ALA A 100 4.05 -8.23 11.49
C ALA A 100 2.96 -7.56 10.64
N MET A 101 1.74 -8.10 10.67
CA MET A 101 0.59 -7.56 9.95
C MET A 101 0.10 -6.25 10.57
N VAL A 102 0.04 -6.18 11.90
CA VAL A 102 -0.29 -4.95 12.63
C VAL A 102 0.71 -3.84 12.29
N ARG A 103 2.01 -4.16 12.30
CA ARG A 103 3.05 -3.21 11.91
C ARG A 103 2.97 -2.80 10.45
N ALA A 104 2.66 -3.73 9.54
CA ALA A 104 2.43 -3.39 8.14
C ALA A 104 1.25 -2.42 7.94
N ALA A 105 0.14 -2.63 8.65
CA ALA A 105 -1.00 -1.73 8.64
C ALA A 105 -0.64 -0.33 9.16
N ARG A 106 0.08 -0.26 10.29
CA ARG A 106 0.56 1.00 10.87
C ARG A 106 1.54 1.75 9.97
N ASN A 107 2.50 1.04 9.40
CA ASN A 107 3.47 1.61 8.49
C ASN A 107 2.81 2.15 7.23
N ALA A 108 1.80 1.45 6.69
CA ALA A 108 1.01 1.94 5.57
C ALA A 108 0.23 3.21 5.94
N ALA A 109 -0.45 3.23 7.09
CA ALA A 109 -1.16 4.40 7.58
C ALA A 109 -0.23 5.61 7.80
N ALA A 110 0.97 5.38 8.32
CA ALA A 110 1.95 6.43 8.60
C ALA A 110 2.55 7.10 7.35
N THR A 111 2.28 6.57 6.15
CA THR A 111 2.63 7.24 4.89
C THR A 111 1.67 8.40 4.55
N LEU A 112 0.46 8.40 5.13
CA LEU A 112 -0.57 9.37 4.85
C LEU A 112 -0.34 10.67 5.60
N ARG A 113 -0.50 11.79 4.89
CA ARG A 113 -0.67 13.11 5.50
C ARG A 113 -1.96 13.18 6.32
N PRO A 114 -2.09 14.10 7.29
CA PRO A 114 -3.37 14.34 7.95
C PRO A 114 -4.50 14.59 6.94
N GLY A 115 -5.61 13.85 7.06
CA GLY A 115 -6.72 13.91 6.11
C GLY A 115 -6.55 13.03 4.86
N GLY A 116 -5.40 12.36 4.70
CA GLY A 116 -5.17 11.40 3.62
C GLY A 116 -6.01 10.13 3.75
N THR A 117 -6.15 9.39 2.64
CA THR A 117 -6.99 8.20 2.55
C THR A 117 -6.17 6.94 2.26
N LEU A 118 -6.35 5.89 3.07
CA LEU A 118 -5.83 4.56 2.75
C LEU A 118 -6.86 3.79 1.92
N VAL A 119 -6.49 3.35 0.72
CA VAL A 119 -7.29 2.44 -0.11
C VAL A 119 -6.76 1.03 0.08
N PHE A 120 -7.60 0.14 0.61
CA PHE A 120 -7.26 -1.25 0.84
C PHE A 120 -7.99 -2.16 -0.16
N ARG A 121 -7.23 -3.08 -0.79
CA ARG A 121 -7.82 -4.15 -1.59
C ARG A 121 -7.01 -5.43 -1.39
N ASP A 122 -7.63 -6.45 -0.82
CA ASP A 122 -7.02 -7.76 -0.63
C ASP A 122 -8.09 -8.87 -0.67
N TYR A 123 -7.70 -10.10 -0.34
CA TYR A 123 -8.62 -11.24 -0.34
C TYR A 123 -9.66 -11.17 0.79
N GLY A 124 -10.93 -11.39 0.45
CA GLY A 124 -12.04 -11.39 1.40
C GLY A 124 -12.39 -12.81 1.88
N ARG A 125 -12.87 -12.94 3.12
CA ARG A 125 -13.38 -14.22 3.62
C ARG A 125 -14.46 -14.77 2.69
N TYR A 126 -14.44 -16.09 2.56
CA TYR A 126 -15.31 -16.90 1.71
C TYR A 126 -15.18 -16.65 0.20
N ASP A 127 -14.10 -16.01 -0.25
CA ASP A 127 -13.85 -15.97 -1.68
C ASP A 127 -13.62 -17.39 -2.25
N GLU A 128 -13.85 -17.55 -3.55
CA GLU A 128 -13.77 -18.85 -4.20
C GLU A 128 -12.38 -19.50 -4.05
N ALA A 129 -11.32 -18.70 -4.03
CA ALA A 129 -9.96 -19.17 -3.86
C ALA A 129 -9.74 -19.72 -2.44
N GLN A 130 -10.30 -19.09 -1.41
CA GLN A 130 -10.25 -19.57 -0.04
C GLN A 130 -10.94 -20.93 0.09
N LEU A 131 -12.13 -21.08 -0.50
CA LEU A 131 -12.89 -22.34 -0.44
C LEU A 131 -12.10 -23.49 -1.08
N LYS A 132 -11.46 -23.23 -2.23
CA LYS A 132 -10.59 -24.19 -2.91
C LYS A 132 -9.34 -24.55 -2.08
N LEU A 133 -8.72 -23.56 -1.43
CA LEU A 133 -7.57 -23.80 -0.55
C LEU A 133 -7.99 -24.54 0.74
N GLY A 134 -9.19 -24.29 1.24
CA GLY A 134 -9.75 -24.91 2.44
C GLY A 134 -9.97 -26.41 2.32
N THR A 135 -10.27 -26.91 1.11
CA THR A 135 -10.42 -28.35 0.84
C THR A 135 -9.10 -29.03 0.43
N SER A 136 -8.05 -28.25 0.18
CA SER A 136 -6.75 -28.75 -0.26
C SER A 136 -5.90 -29.26 0.91
N ARG A 137 -5.36 -30.48 0.79
CA ARG A 137 -4.43 -31.03 1.80
C ARG A 137 -3.18 -30.15 1.94
N ASN A 138 -2.76 -29.92 3.19
CA ASN A 138 -1.53 -29.20 3.54
C ASN A 138 -1.44 -27.75 3.05
N LYS A 139 -2.57 -27.09 2.75
CA LYS A 139 -2.58 -25.67 2.35
C LYS A 139 -2.93 -24.70 3.47
N ARG A 140 -3.60 -25.16 4.52
CA ARG A 140 -3.99 -24.32 5.66
C ARG A 140 -2.80 -24.16 6.64
N LEU A 141 -2.39 -22.92 6.88
CA LEU A 141 -1.35 -22.54 7.84
C LEU A 141 -1.94 -22.09 9.18
N GLY A 142 -3.20 -21.63 9.18
CA GLY A 142 -3.90 -21.15 10.37
C GLY A 142 -5.38 -20.88 10.07
N GLU A 143 -6.06 -20.19 10.98
CA GLU A 143 -7.40 -19.69 10.71
C GLU A 143 -7.36 -18.59 9.65
N ASN A 144 -8.16 -18.76 8.58
CA ASN A 144 -8.21 -17.87 7.42
C ASN A 144 -6.84 -17.63 6.75
N PHE A 145 -5.84 -18.46 7.03
CA PHE A 145 -4.46 -18.28 6.57
C PHE A 145 -3.96 -19.53 5.85
N TYR A 146 -3.50 -19.34 4.61
CA TYR A 146 -3.17 -20.44 3.71
C TYR A 146 -1.88 -20.17 2.94
N VAL A 147 -1.36 -21.20 2.28
CA VAL A 147 -0.26 -21.12 1.32
C VAL A 147 -0.74 -21.57 -0.06
N LYS A 148 -0.39 -20.81 -1.10
CA LYS A 148 -0.69 -21.13 -2.50
C LYS A 148 0.26 -22.18 -3.06
N HIS A 149 0.14 -22.51 -4.34
CA HIS A 149 1.04 -23.47 -5.01
C HIS A 149 2.45 -22.90 -5.22
N ASP A 150 2.57 -21.59 -5.44
CA ASP A 150 3.83 -20.87 -5.62
C ASP A 150 4.55 -20.54 -4.30
N GLY A 151 4.08 -21.08 -3.17
CA GLY A 151 4.60 -20.78 -1.84
C GLY A 151 4.16 -19.43 -1.25
N THR A 152 3.40 -18.62 -1.99
CA THR A 152 2.90 -17.34 -1.48
C THR A 152 1.83 -17.59 -0.41
N ARG A 153 2.00 -16.97 0.76
CA ARG A 153 0.98 -16.97 1.83
C ARG A 153 -0.18 -16.03 1.49
N CYS A 154 -1.38 -16.36 1.95
CA CYS A 154 -2.58 -15.55 1.78
C CYS A 154 -3.50 -15.69 3.01
N TYR A 155 -3.71 -14.56 3.67
CA TYR A 155 -4.75 -14.35 4.68
C TYR A 155 -6.01 -13.81 4.02
N TYR A 156 -7.18 -14.23 4.50
CA TYR A 156 -8.49 -13.81 4.02
C TYR A 156 -9.19 -12.96 5.07
N PHE A 157 -9.43 -11.69 4.74
CA PHE A 157 -9.90 -10.66 5.66
C PHE A 157 -11.43 -10.57 5.68
N ASP A 158 -12.02 -10.26 6.84
CA ASP A 158 -13.33 -9.62 6.91
C ASP A 158 -13.24 -8.17 7.39
N LEU A 159 -14.40 -7.52 7.54
CA LEU A 159 -14.46 -6.13 7.98
C LEU A 159 -13.96 -5.93 9.41
N ASP A 160 -14.12 -6.91 10.29
CA ASP A 160 -13.66 -6.80 11.68
C ASP A 160 -12.13 -6.90 11.78
N ASP A 161 -11.50 -7.71 10.92
CA ASP A 161 -10.05 -7.71 10.76
C ASP A 161 -9.55 -6.30 10.37
N LEU A 162 -10.22 -5.64 9.42
CA LEU A 162 -9.84 -4.31 8.96
C LEU A 162 -10.05 -3.24 10.04
N ARG A 163 -11.17 -3.28 10.77
CA ARG A 163 -11.41 -2.37 11.90
C ARG A 163 -10.36 -2.53 12.99
N ARG A 164 -9.94 -3.75 13.29
CA ARG A 164 -8.89 -4.02 14.28
C ARG A 164 -7.51 -3.56 13.81
N LEU A 165 -7.18 -3.76 12.55
CA LEU A 165 -5.87 -3.43 12.00
C LEU A 165 -5.72 -1.92 11.76
N PHE A 166 -6.73 -1.27 11.22
CA PHE A 166 -6.66 0.11 10.74
C PHE A 166 -7.38 1.11 11.65
N GLY A 167 -8.39 0.69 12.41
CA GLY A 167 -9.21 1.59 13.23
C GLY A 167 -8.48 2.20 14.44
N ARG A 168 -9.23 2.98 15.23
CA ARG A 168 -8.75 3.69 16.44
C ARG A 168 -8.67 2.82 17.71
N GLY A 169 -9.01 1.54 17.62
CA GLY A 169 -8.93 0.61 18.74
C GLY A 169 -7.49 0.35 19.20
N GLU A 170 -7.34 -0.25 20.38
CA GLU A 170 -6.03 -0.66 20.89
C GLU A 170 -5.33 -1.58 19.88
N GLY A 171 -4.08 -1.27 19.55
CA GLY A 171 -3.32 -2.05 18.56
C GLY A 171 -3.52 -1.61 17.10
N GLY A 172 -4.55 -0.83 16.78
CA GLY A 172 -4.86 -0.37 15.42
C GLY A 172 -3.91 0.70 14.88
N ALA A 173 -4.18 1.15 13.65
CA ALA A 173 -3.41 2.20 12.96
C ALA A 173 -3.98 3.61 13.13
N GLY A 174 -5.11 3.78 13.83
CA GLY A 174 -5.65 5.10 14.18
C GLY A 174 -6.49 5.78 13.08
N LEU A 175 -6.83 5.06 12.01
CA LEU A 175 -7.69 5.57 10.94
C LEU A 175 -9.16 5.50 11.33
N ASP A 176 -10.00 6.26 10.63
CA ASP A 176 -11.45 6.11 10.64
C ASP A 176 -11.83 5.06 9.59
N VAL A 177 -12.49 3.96 10.01
CA VAL A 177 -12.67 2.72 9.22
C VAL A 177 -14.10 2.20 9.32
#